data_AF-A0A7C3UXU0-F1
#
_entry.id   AF-A0A7C3UXU0-F1
#
_cell.length_a   1.000
_cell.length_b   1.000
_cell.length_c   1.000
_cell.angle_alpha   90.00
_cell.angle_beta   90.00
_cell.angle_gamma   90.00
#
_symmetry.space_group_name_H-M   'P 1'
#
loop_
_entity.id
_entity.type
_entity.pdbx_description
1 polymer ?
#
loop_
_entity_poly.entity_id
_entity_poly.type
_entity_poly.pdbx_seq_one_letter_code
_entity_poly.pdbx_strand_id
1 'polypeptide(L)'
;MKRTSLKITAIWLFLTITAAAAYAQGICPPAKITGDLESILSRGYCLFIDGKYKAAQTEFEKALKKDPGNPVALNNLAAIMVKQNKLDKADTYLKEALPRAKGYMMLVNRVCGVQDICIAIEPYKVGTGNQDLGQLVEMNLRMVEAKMAAQKGGAGAGYPGLPSQ
;
A
#
# COMPACT_ATOMS: atom_id res chain seq x y z
N MET A 1 47.76 -33.99 32.15
CA MET A 1 46.90 -32.79 32.30
C MET A 1 47.20 -31.79 31.19
N LYS A 2 46.43 -31.79 30.09
CA LYS A 2 46.57 -30.82 29.00
C LYS A 2 45.29 -30.00 28.87
N ARG A 3 45.41 -28.71 29.20
CA ARG A 3 44.44 -27.63 28.98
C ARG A 3 44.19 -27.46 27.48
N THR A 4 42.95 -27.62 27.02
CA THR A 4 42.50 -27.09 25.71
C THR A 4 40.97 -26.97 25.68
N SER A 5 40.43 -26.01 26.45
CA SER A 5 38.97 -25.77 26.52
C SER A 5 38.55 -24.39 26.00
N LEU A 6 39.45 -23.66 25.34
CA LEU A 6 39.29 -22.22 25.09
C LEU A 6 39.29 -21.81 23.60
N LYS A 7 38.79 -22.68 22.71
CA LYS A 7 38.62 -22.33 21.28
C LYS A 7 37.24 -22.64 20.70
N ILE A 8 36.39 -23.39 21.41
CA ILE A 8 35.08 -23.82 20.88
C ILE A 8 33.99 -22.76 21.13
N THR A 9 34.13 -21.94 22.17
CA THR A 9 33.13 -20.91 22.52
C THR A 9 33.09 -19.73 21.56
N ALA A 10 34.19 -19.42 20.86
CA ALA A 10 34.25 -18.28 19.93
C ALA A 10 33.60 -18.56 18.56
N ILE A 11 33.42 -19.83 18.18
CA ILE A 11 32.84 -20.22 16.87
C ILE A 11 31.30 -20.20 16.92
N TRP A 12 30.70 -20.45 18.09
CA TRP A 12 29.24 -20.45 18.26
C TRP A 12 28.61 -19.05 18.31
N LEU A 13 29.38 -18.01 18.65
CA LEU A 13 28.90 -16.63 18.70
C LEU A 13 28.83 -15.93 17.33
N PHE A 14 29.38 -16.53 16.28
CA PHE A 14 29.32 -15.99 14.92
C PHE A 14 28.13 -16.52 14.09
N LEU A 15 27.46 -17.59 14.56
CA LEU A 15 26.36 -18.23 13.83
C LEU A 15 24.97 -17.65 14.12
N THR A 16 24.85 -16.69 15.05
CA THR A 16 23.56 -16.09 15.43
C THR A 16 23.28 -14.74 14.77
N ILE A 17 24.28 -14.10 14.15
CA ILE A 17 24.10 -12.77 13.53
C ILE A 17 23.49 -12.86 12.12
N THR A 18 23.59 -14.00 11.44
CA THR A 18 23.08 -14.14 10.05
C THR A 18 21.57 -14.36 9.96
N ALA A 19 20.89 -14.71 11.05
CA ALA A 19 19.45 -14.96 11.03
C ALA A 19 18.60 -13.67 10.96
N ALA A 20 19.12 -12.53 11.44
CA ALA A 20 18.34 -11.28 11.49
C ALA A 20 18.13 -10.64 10.11
N ALA A 21 19.05 -10.84 9.15
CA ALA A 21 18.93 -10.27 7.81
C ALA A 21 17.90 -11.00 6.93
N ALA A 22 17.51 -12.23 7.29
CA ALA A 22 16.51 -13.00 6.56
C ALA A 22 15.06 -12.58 6.89
N TYR A 23 14.82 -11.94 8.05
CA TYR A 23 13.48 -11.49 8.43
C TYR A 23 13.02 -10.20 7.73
N ALA A 24 13.92 -9.49 7.04
CA ALA A 24 13.57 -8.30 6.27
C ALA A 24 12.87 -8.61 4.92
N GLN A 25 12.75 -9.90 4.55
CA GLN A 25 12.20 -10.33 3.25
C GLN A 25 10.67 -10.55 3.23
N GLY A 26 9.95 -10.19 4.29
CA GLY A 26 8.57 -10.65 4.51
C GLY A 26 7.40 -9.83 3.94
N ILE A 27 7.60 -8.64 3.36
CA ILE A 27 6.47 -7.72 3.05
C ILE A 27 6.24 -7.50 1.55
N CYS A 28 7.18 -7.94 0.71
CA CYS A 28 7.12 -7.79 -0.74
C CYS A 28 7.27 -9.14 -1.41
N PRO A 29 6.18 -9.89 -1.65
CA PRO A 29 6.30 -11.07 -2.50
C PRO A 29 6.85 -10.59 -3.86
N PRO A 30 7.85 -11.26 -4.43
CA PRO A 30 8.26 -10.97 -5.79
C PRO A 30 7.00 -11.05 -6.66
N ALA A 31 6.78 -10.05 -7.53
CA ALA A 31 5.68 -10.07 -8.46
C ALA A 31 5.71 -11.42 -9.20
N LYS A 32 4.85 -12.36 -8.81
CA LYS A 32 4.74 -13.66 -9.47
C LYS A 32 3.88 -13.57 -10.73
N ILE A 33 3.47 -12.35 -11.11
CA ILE A 33 2.64 -12.08 -12.27
C ILE A 33 3.52 -11.68 -13.45
N THR A 34 3.31 -12.37 -14.56
CA THR A 34 3.88 -12.06 -15.87
C THR A 34 3.06 -10.94 -16.50
N GLY A 35 3.61 -9.72 -16.56
CA GLY A 35 2.96 -8.56 -17.17
C GLY A 35 3.66 -7.26 -16.79
N ASP A 36 3.82 -6.34 -17.74
CA ASP A 36 4.60 -5.12 -17.53
C ASP A 36 3.86 -4.12 -16.62
N LEU A 37 2.54 -3.95 -16.81
CA LEU A 37 1.72 -3.10 -15.95
C LEU A 37 1.70 -3.64 -14.52
N GLU A 38 1.58 -4.94 -14.38
CA GLU A 38 1.44 -5.67 -13.13
C GLU A 38 2.74 -5.64 -12.32
N SER A 39 3.87 -5.78 -13.02
CA SER A 39 5.21 -5.59 -12.45
C SER A 39 5.40 -4.17 -11.92
N ILE A 40 4.92 -3.16 -12.65
CA ILE A 40 5.00 -1.76 -12.24
C ILE A 40 4.12 -1.51 -11.00
N LEU A 41 2.86 -1.97 -11.00
CA LEU A 41 1.94 -1.81 -9.87
C LEU A 41 2.48 -2.49 -8.60
N SER A 42 2.98 -3.72 -8.72
CA SER A 42 3.58 -4.48 -7.62
C SER A 42 4.82 -3.78 -7.05
N ARG A 43 5.68 -3.23 -7.92
CA ARG A 43 6.86 -2.46 -7.51
C ARG A 43 6.49 -1.17 -6.80
N GLY A 44 5.49 -0.44 -7.32
CA GLY A 44 4.96 0.76 -6.69
C GLY A 44 4.42 0.47 -5.28
N TYR A 45 3.64 -0.61 -5.14
CA TYR A 45 3.19 -1.09 -3.83
C TYR A 45 4.35 -1.37 -2.88
N CYS A 46 5.36 -2.10 -3.35
CA CYS A 46 6.53 -2.44 -2.56
C CYS A 46 7.34 -1.23 -2.09
N LEU A 47 7.51 -0.25 -2.96
CA LEU A 47 8.16 1.01 -2.60
C LEU A 47 7.32 1.79 -1.59
N PHE A 48 5.99 1.72 -1.68
CA PHE A 48 5.10 2.40 -0.76
C PHE A 48 5.23 1.84 0.67
N ILE A 49 5.15 0.52 0.82
CA ILE A 49 5.25 -0.14 2.14
C ILE A 49 6.64 0.02 2.77
N ASP A 50 7.68 0.16 1.94
CA ASP A 50 9.04 0.51 2.37
C ASP A 50 9.21 2.01 2.69
N GLY A 51 8.12 2.79 2.66
CA GLY A 51 8.12 4.24 2.95
C GLY A 51 8.75 5.10 1.87
N LYS A 52 9.16 4.53 0.74
CA LYS A 52 9.76 5.23 -0.40
C LYS A 52 8.70 5.87 -1.29
N TYR A 53 7.87 6.75 -0.72
CA TYR A 53 6.70 7.34 -1.36
C TYR A 53 7.00 8.01 -2.71
N LYS A 54 8.13 8.72 -2.84
CA LYS A 54 8.51 9.36 -4.10
C LYS A 54 8.80 8.35 -5.21
N ALA A 55 9.46 7.23 -4.87
CA ALA A 55 9.73 6.17 -5.82
C ALA A 55 8.45 5.40 -6.17
N ALA A 56 7.59 5.14 -5.18
CA ALA A 56 6.27 4.54 -5.38
C ALA A 56 5.40 5.37 -6.34
N GLN A 57 5.37 6.69 -6.12
CA GLN A 57 4.66 7.63 -7.00
C GLN A 57 5.13 7.50 -8.45
N THR A 58 6.45 7.48 -8.70
CA THR A 58 7.01 7.30 -10.04
C THR A 58 6.54 5.99 -10.70
N GLU A 59 6.46 4.89 -9.96
CA GLU A 59 5.95 3.62 -10.51
C GLU A 59 4.45 3.70 -10.82
N PHE A 60 3.63 4.26 -9.95
CA PHE A 60 2.21 4.42 -10.25
C PHE A 60 1.95 5.37 -11.43
N GLU A 61 2.75 6.43 -11.58
CA GLU A 61 2.71 7.30 -12.77
C GLU A 61 3.10 6.55 -14.06
N LYS A 62 4.05 5.60 -14.00
CA LYS A 62 4.34 4.71 -15.13
C LYS A 62 3.16 3.79 -15.45
N ALA A 63 2.48 3.26 -14.44
CA ALA A 63 1.28 2.45 -14.65
C ALA A 63 0.19 3.25 -15.38
N LEU A 64 -0.03 4.51 -15.00
CA LEU A 64 -0.99 5.40 -15.68
C LEU A 64 -0.59 5.77 -17.11
N LYS A 65 0.70 5.76 -17.45
CA LYS A 65 1.14 5.92 -18.86
C LYS A 65 0.78 4.71 -19.72
N LYS A 66 0.67 3.52 -19.12
CA LYS A 66 0.31 2.27 -19.81
C LYS A 66 -1.20 2.06 -19.89
N ASP A 67 -1.88 2.29 -18.78
CA ASP A 67 -3.33 2.23 -18.67
C ASP A 67 -3.84 3.54 -18.06
N PRO A 68 -4.16 4.55 -18.90
CA PRO A 68 -4.72 5.80 -18.45
C PRO A 68 -6.04 5.56 -17.72
N GLY A 69 -6.06 5.81 -16.41
CA GLY A 69 -7.22 5.56 -15.55
C GLY A 69 -7.21 4.21 -14.83
N ASN A 70 -6.07 3.52 -14.77
CA ASN A 70 -5.94 2.31 -13.96
C ASN A 70 -6.37 2.55 -12.50
N PRO A 71 -7.41 1.88 -11.98
CA PRO A 71 -7.98 2.19 -10.67
C PRO A 71 -7.05 1.85 -9.51
N VAL A 72 -6.15 0.87 -9.67
CA VAL A 72 -5.15 0.49 -8.66
C VAL A 72 -4.11 1.60 -8.50
N ALA A 73 -3.55 2.07 -9.62
CA ALA A 73 -2.56 3.15 -9.61
C ALA A 73 -3.15 4.45 -9.03
N LEU A 74 -4.36 4.83 -9.45
CA LEU A 74 -5.04 6.03 -8.94
C LEU A 74 -5.34 5.94 -7.44
N ASN A 75 -5.86 4.80 -6.95
CA ASN A 75 -6.06 4.58 -5.51
C ASN A 75 -4.75 4.74 -4.72
N ASN A 76 -3.67 4.14 -5.21
CA ASN A 76 -2.40 4.17 -4.49
C ASN A 76 -1.72 5.55 -4.54
N LEU A 77 -1.89 6.30 -5.63
CA LEU A 77 -1.49 7.71 -5.70
C LEU A 77 -2.29 8.57 -4.70
N ALA A 78 -3.59 8.31 -4.54
CA ALA A 78 -4.40 9.00 -3.54
C ALA A 78 -3.87 8.77 -2.12
N ALA A 79 -3.48 7.54 -1.77
CA ALA A 79 -2.86 7.25 -0.48
C ALA A 79 -1.55 8.04 -0.25
N ILE A 80 -0.73 8.18 -1.29
CA ILE A 80 0.48 9.04 -1.24
C ILE A 80 0.10 10.51 -1.04
N MET A 81 -0.94 11.00 -1.74
CA MET A 81 -1.40 12.39 -1.59
C MET A 81 -1.93 12.67 -0.19
N VAL A 82 -2.65 11.73 0.44
CA VAL A 82 -3.07 11.86 1.84
C VAL A 82 -1.87 11.92 2.77
N LYS A 83 -0.85 11.08 2.57
CA LYS A 83 0.39 11.15 3.38
C LYS A 83 1.07 12.52 3.29
N GLN A 84 0.93 13.19 2.15
CA GLN A 84 1.46 14.53 1.89
C GLN A 84 0.50 15.67 2.30
N ASN A 85 -0.63 15.36 2.94
CA ASN A 85 -1.71 16.29 3.28
C ASN A 85 -2.29 17.06 2.06
N LYS A 86 -2.21 16.47 0.87
CA LYS A 86 -2.74 17.03 -0.39
C LYS A 86 -4.12 16.43 -0.66
N LEU A 87 -5.08 16.71 0.23
CA LEU A 87 -6.38 16.04 0.21
C LEU A 87 -7.18 16.30 -1.07
N ASP A 88 -7.11 17.50 -1.66
CA ASP A 88 -7.78 17.81 -2.93
C ASP A 88 -7.33 16.89 -4.09
N LYS A 89 -6.03 16.57 -4.13
CA LYS A 89 -5.48 15.64 -5.13
C LYS A 89 -5.88 14.20 -4.86
N ALA A 90 -5.93 13.82 -3.58
CA ALA A 90 -6.41 12.49 -3.20
C ALA A 90 -7.87 12.29 -3.62
N ASP A 91 -8.73 13.27 -3.36
CA ASP A 91 -10.14 13.30 -3.77
C ASP A 91 -10.28 13.14 -5.29
N THR A 92 -9.50 13.93 -6.05
CA THR A 92 -9.49 13.86 -7.52
C THR A 92 -9.13 12.46 -8.02
N TYR A 93 -8.03 11.87 -7.55
CA TYR A 93 -7.62 10.53 -7.98
C TYR A 93 -8.64 9.45 -7.61
N LEU A 94 -9.28 9.54 -6.44
CA LEU A 94 -10.28 8.57 -6.01
C LEU A 94 -11.56 8.66 -6.86
N LYS A 95 -11.98 9.87 -7.21
CA LYS A 95 -13.11 10.11 -8.13
C LYS A 95 -12.83 9.59 -9.54
N GLU A 96 -11.60 9.72 -10.02
CA GLU A 96 -11.18 9.14 -11.29
C GLU A 96 -11.10 7.60 -11.24
N ALA A 97 -10.70 7.03 -10.10
CA ALA A 97 -10.57 5.58 -9.95
C ALA A 97 -11.94 4.88 -9.89
N LEU A 98 -12.91 5.49 -9.19
CA LEU A 98 -14.17 4.84 -8.79
C LEU A 98 -14.97 4.21 -9.95
N PRO A 99 -15.14 4.85 -11.13
CA PRO A 99 -15.89 4.26 -12.23
C PRO A 99 -15.29 2.95 -12.76
N ARG A 100 -13.95 2.84 -12.75
CA ARG A 100 -13.21 1.67 -13.24
C ARG A 100 -12.88 0.66 -12.14
N ALA A 101 -13.07 1.03 -10.88
CA ALA A 101 -12.82 0.17 -9.72
C ALA A 101 -13.97 -0.82 -9.45
N LYS A 102 -15.20 -0.49 -9.81
CA LYS A 102 -16.37 -1.36 -9.59
C LYS A 102 -16.23 -2.67 -10.35
N GLY A 103 -16.39 -3.80 -9.66
CA GLY A 103 -16.20 -5.13 -10.22
C GLY A 103 -14.74 -5.51 -10.45
N TYR A 104 -13.78 -4.63 -10.15
CA TYR A 104 -12.36 -4.93 -10.22
C TYR A 104 -11.96 -5.74 -8.98
N MET A 105 -11.98 -7.07 -9.11
CA MET A 105 -11.67 -7.99 -8.01
C MET A 105 -10.19 -7.93 -7.67
N MET A 106 -9.87 -7.68 -6.40
CA MET A 106 -8.50 -7.59 -5.91
C MET A 106 -8.30 -8.42 -4.64
N LEU A 107 -7.05 -8.72 -4.33
CA LEU A 107 -6.68 -9.19 -3.00
C LEU A 107 -6.47 -7.97 -2.10
N VAL A 108 -7.52 -7.52 -1.42
CA VAL A 108 -7.52 -6.27 -0.65
C VAL A 108 -6.99 -6.46 0.79
N ASN A 109 -6.72 -7.70 1.19
CA ASN A 109 -6.24 -7.96 2.53
C ASN A 109 -4.74 -7.62 2.65
N ARG A 110 -4.45 -6.47 3.30
CA ARG A 110 -3.19 -6.02 3.94
C ARG A 110 -2.63 -4.71 3.35
N VAL A 111 -3.15 -3.59 3.85
CA VAL A 111 -2.44 -2.51 4.58
C VAL A 111 -3.37 -1.28 4.57
N CYS A 112 -4.17 -1.15 5.63
CA CYS A 112 -4.79 0.12 6.02
C CYS A 112 -3.91 0.67 7.12
N GLY A 113 -3.07 1.65 6.81
CA GLY A 113 -2.01 2.06 7.74
C GLY A 113 -1.42 3.45 7.50
N VAL A 114 -1.84 4.14 6.44
CA VAL A 114 -1.42 5.52 6.18
C VAL A 114 -2.56 6.45 6.50
N GLN A 115 -2.59 6.94 7.75
CA GLN A 115 -3.62 7.87 8.23
C GLN A 115 -5.04 7.39 7.86
N ASP A 116 -5.31 6.10 8.09
CA ASP A 116 -6.59 5.43 7.83
C ASP A 116 -6.89 5.09 6.36
N ILE A 117 -6.04 5.47 5.39
CA ILE A 117 -6.23 5.08 3.98
C ILE A 117 -5.62 3.71 3.68
N CYS A 118 -6.35 2.93 2.91
CA CYS A 118 -5.97 1.60 2.49
C CYS A 118 -5.34 1.62 1.09
N ILE A 119 -4.20 0.96 0.97
CA ILE A 119 -3.53 0.70 -0.30
C ILE A 119 -4.12 -0.56 -0.94
N ALA A 120 -4.09 -0.59 -2.27
CA ALA A 120 -4.56 -1.71 -3.04
C ALA A 120 -3.36 -2.44 -3.67
N ILE A 121 -3.34 -3.76 -3.51
CA ILE A 121 -2.40 -4.65 -4.20
C ILE A 121 -3.16 -5.28 -5.35
N GLU A 122 -2.52 -5.34 -6.50
CA GLU A 122 -3.07 -6.08 -7.61
C GLU A 122 -3.30 -7.56 -7.23
N PRO A 123 -4.42 -8.19 -7.66
CA PRO A 123 -4.60 -9.62 -7.52
C PRO A 123 -3.56 -10.40 -8.33
N TYR A 124 -3.16 -11.57 -7.81
CA TYR A 124 -2.28 -12.54 -8.50
C TYR A 124 -2.76 -12.95 -9.92
N LYS A 125 -4.05 -12.77 -10.22
CA LYS A 125 -4.67 -13.00 -11.52
C LYS A 125 -5.94 -12.14 -11.66
N VAL A 126 -6.17 -11.54 -12.82
CA VAL A 126 -7.41 -10.79 -13.10
C VAL A 126 -8.64 -11.68 -12.83
N GLY A 127 -9.58 -11.19 -12.02
CA GLY A 127 -10.75 -11.96 -11.58
C GLY A 127 -10.49 -12.91 -10.39
N THR A 128 -9.28 -12.92 -9.83
CA THR A 128 -9.02 -13.51 -8.51
C THR A 128 -9.02 -12.44 -7.44
N GLY A 129 -9.55 -12.74 -6.27
CA GLY A 129 -9.77 -11.75 -5.22
C GLY A 129 -11.03 -12.09 -4.45
N ASN A 130 -11.15 -11.55 -3.25
CA ASN A 130 -12.32 -11.72 -2.40
C ASN A 130 -13.03 -10.38 -2.11
N GLN A 131 -12.51 -9.28 -2.65
CA GLN A 131 -13.03 -7.94 -2.40
C GLN A 131 -13.02 -7.11 -3.68
N ASP A 132 -14.05 -6.26 -3.79
CA ASP A 132 -14.26 -5.32 -4.88
C ASP A 132 -13.45 -4.03 -4.60
N LEU A 133 -12.60 -3.63 -5.55
CA LEU A 133 -11.80 -2.41 -5.42
C LEU A 133 -12.67 -1.16 -5.29
N GLY A 134 -13.86 -1.15 -5.89
CA GLY A 134 -14.82 -0.06 -5.78
C GLY A 134 -15.22 0.21 -4.34
N GLN A 135 -15.45 -0.82 -3.52
CA GLN A 135 -15.75 -0.64 -2.09
C GLN A 135 -14.57 0.01 -1.34
N LEU A 136 -13.34 -0.41 -1.67
CA LEU A 136 -12.13 0.18 -1.10
C LEU A 136 -11.97 1.65 -1.50
N VAL A 137 -12.13 1.95 -2.79
CA VAL A 137 -12.01 3.32 -3.33
C VAL A 137 -13.10 4.21 -2.74
N GLU A 138 -14.32 3.72 -2.60
CA GLU A 138 -15.42 4.47 -1.99
C GLU A 138 -15.18 4.75 -0.51
N MET A 139 -14.66 3.76 0.24
CA MET A 139 -14.26 3.96 1.63
C MET A 139 -13.14 5.00 1.74
N ASN A 140 -12.09 4.88 0.90
CA ASN A 140 -11.00 5.85 0.85
C ASN A 140 -11.50 7.26 0.52
N LEU A 141 -12.42 7.40 -0.45
CA LEU A 141 -13.00 8.68 -0.83
C LEU A 141 -13.74 9.33 0.34
N ARG A 142 -14.62 8.58 1.03
CA ARG A 142 -15.32 9.06 2.22
C ARG A 142 -14.37 9.53 3.32
N MET A 143 -13.26 8.82 3.52
CA MET A 143 -12.24 9.22 4.51
C MET A 143 -11.52 10.50 4.11
N VAL A 144 -11.18 10.69 2.83
CA VAL A 144 -10.59 11.94 2.33
C VAL A 144 -11.57 13.10 2.50
N GLU A 145 -12.82 12.94 2.06
CA GLU A 145 -13.86 13.97 2.16
C GLU A 145 -14.13 14.36 3.62
N ALA A 146 -14.15 13.39 4.54
CA ALA A 146 -14.26 13.64 5.97
C ALA A 146 -13.06 14.42 6.52
N LYS A 147 -11.83 14.08 6.14
CA LYS A 147 -10.62 14.83 6.55
C LYS A 147 -10.64 16.26 5.99
N MET A 148 -11.07 16.46 4.74
CA MET A 148 -11.23 17.78 4.14
C MET A 148 -12.29 18.61 4.86
N ALA A 149 -13.44 18.01 5.20
CA ALA A 149 -14.49 18.65 5.97
C ALA A 149 -14.00 19.02 7.37
N ALA A 150 -13.25 18.16 8.04
CA ALA A 150 -12.66 18.45 9.35
C ALA A 150 -11.61 19.57 9.30
N GLN A 151 -10.83 19.68 8.21
CA GLN A 151 -9.90 20.80 8.02
C GLN A 151 -10.62 22.12 7.80
N LYS A 152 -11.77 22.10 7.13
CA LYS A 152 -12.65 23.29 6.95
C LYS A 152 -13.45 23.62 8.22
N GLY A 153 -13.90 22.59 8.93
CA GLY A 153 -14.71 22.60 10.15
C GLY A 153 -13.89 22.58 11.45
N GLY A 154 -12.56 22.75 11.36
CA GLY A 154 -11.70 23.08 12.50
C GLY A 154 -12.07 24.43 13.15
N ALA A 155 -13.00 25.16 12.54
CA ALA A 155 -13.96 26.02 13.21
C ALA A 155 -15.24 25.22 13.61
N GLY A 156 -15.12 24.27 14.55
CA GLY A 156 -16.19 23.61 15.30
C GLY A 156 -17.33 22.85 14.56
N ALA A 157 -17.14 21.57 14.20
CA ALA A 157 -18.28 20.64 14.04
C ALA A 157 -17.88 19.17 14.28
N GLY A 158 -18.68 18.46 15.09
CA GLY A 158 -18.49 17.06 15.46
C GLY A 158 -18.80 16.06 14.35
N TYR A 159 -18.10 14.92 14.39
CA TYR A 159 -18.20 13.82 13.42
C TYR A 159 -19.53 13.07 13.52
N PRO A 160 -20.24 12.81 12.40
CA PRO A 160 -21.25 11.75 12.35
C PRO A 160 -20.54 10.40 12.20
N GLY A 161 -20.82 9.48 13.13
CA GLY A 161 -20.18 8.18 13.24
C GLY A 161 -20.33 7.31 11.99
N LEU A 162 -19.24 6.60 11.66
CA LEU A 162 -19.27 5.48 10.73
C LEU A 162 -20.18 4.39 11.30
N PRO A 163 -21.06 3.76 10.48
CA PRO A 163 -21.81 2.59 10.92
C PRO A 163 -20.84 1.43 11.11
N SER A 164 -20.80 0.92 12.34
CA SER A 164 -20.20 -0.36 12.67
C SER A 164 -20.92 -1.48 11.89
N GLN A 165 -20.20 -2.16 11.00
CA GLN A 165 -20.51 -3.53 10.59
C GLN A 165 -19.45 -4.45 11.15
#